data_AF-A0A4W6DZ94-F1
#
_entry.id   AF-A0A4W6DZ94-F1
#
_cell.length_a   1.000
_cell.length_b   1.000
_cell.length_c   1.000
_cell.angle_alpha   90.00
_cell.angle_beta   90.00
_cell.angle_gamma   90.00
#
_symmetry.space_group_name_H-M   'P 1'
#
loop_
_entity.id
_entity.type
_entity.pdbx_description
1 polymer ?
#
loop_
_entity_poly.entity_id
_entity_poly.type
_entity_poly.pdbx_seq_one_letter_code
_entity_poly.pdbx_strand_id
1 'polypeptide(L)'
;LIVAIGVYAKVQKATDTVRDTFLIDPAVILIVVGVVMFFITFCGCIGALRENIRLLKTFSFSLTLVFLTQLAIAILGFFYSDQVSFVKKAIVHYRDDLDLQNLMDYIQKEFKCCGWNNYTDWSWNLYFNCTHNNPSSERCSVPYSCCTPVPGEAVINTMCGFGVQTQNFLEANKSIYPVGCADRAVRWIESHLLLVGALALGLALPQVSHRLMCNRGRSLHVMLDNVSKRGGY
;
A
#
# COMPACT_ATOMS: atom_id res chain seq x y z
N LEU A 1 0.15 -11.94 13.51
CA LEU A 1 -0.20 -12.32 12.13
C LEU A 1 0.72 -11.67 11.10
N ILE A 2 0.78 -10.33 10.99
CA ILE A 2 1.62 -9.62 10.00
C ILE A 2 3.09 -10.06 10.05
N VAL A 3 3.68 -10.13 11.25
CA VAL A 3 5.07 -10.61 11.43
C VAL A 3 5.24 -12.04 10.91
N ALA A 4 4.28 -12.92 11.17
CA ALA A 4 4.34 -14.32 10.72
C ALA A 4 4.26 -14.42 9.19
N ILE A 5 3.41 -13.61 8.55
CA ILE A 5 3.33 -13.52 7.08
C ILE A 5 4.66 -13.01 6.51
N GLY A 6 5.24 -11.97 7.10
CA GLY A 6 6.54 -11.43 6.67
C GLY A 6 7.68 -12.42 6.82
N VAL A 7 7.74 -13.15 7.95
CA VAL A 7 8.74 -14.21 8.17
C VAL A 7 8.54 -15.35 7.18
N TYR A 8 7.30 -15.80 6.96
CA TYR A 8 6.98 -16.84 5.99
C TYR A 8 7.45 -16.45 4.58
N ALA A 9 7.11 -15.23 4.12
CA ALA A 9 7.55 -14.71 2.83
C ALA A 9 9.08 -14.65 2.73
N LYS A 10 9.76 -14.22 3.80
CA LYS A 10 11.22 -14.20 3.84
C LYS A 10 11.87 -15.57 3.81
N VAL A 11 11.32 -16.54 4.53
CA VAL A 11 11.84 -17.91 4.56
C VAL A 11 11.69 -18.55 3.18
N GLN A 12 10.58 -18.30 2.49
CA GLN A 12 10.39 -18.76 1.12
C GLN A 12 11.46 -18.17 0.19
N LYS A 13 11.70 -16.85 0.28
CA LYS A 13 12.71 -16.14 -0.52
C LYS A 13 14.16 -16.52 -0.21
N ALA A 14 14.50 -16.87 1.04
CA ALA A 14 15.88 -17.21 1.44
C ALA A 14 16.42 -18.49 0.77
N THR A 15 15.55 -19.26 0.11
CA THR A 15 15.93 -20.43 -0.70
C THR A 15 16.50 -20.00 -2.06
N ASP A 16 16.19 -18.79 -2.53
CA ASP A 16 16.66 -18.21 -3.77
C ASP A 16 17.74 -17.16 -3.49
N THR A 17 18.98 -17.42 -3.93
CA THR A 17 20.15 -16.54 -3.74
C THR A 17 20.04 -15.25 -4.56
N VAL A 18 19.21 -14.29 -4.13
CA VAL A 18 19.13 -12.95 -4.74
C VAL A 18 19.52 -11.89 -3.72
N ARG A 19 20.58 -11.14 -4.03
CA ARG A 19 21.16 -10.10 -3.18
C ARG A 19 20.44 -8.78 -3.41
N ASP A 20 19.27 -8.62 -2.80
CA ASP A 20 18.60 -7.32 -2.68
C ASP A 20 19.08 -6.56 -1.45
N THR A 21 19.07 -5.22 -1.56
CA THR A 21 19.25 -4.31 -0.42
C THR A 21 18.22 -4.67 0.66
N PHE A 22 18.70 -5.22 1.78
CA PHE A 22 17.90 -5.80 2.86
C PHE A 22 16.69 -4.96 3.32
N LEU A 23 16.78 -3.63 3.21
CA LEU A 23 15.75 -2.68 3.67
C LEU A 23 14.65 -2.34 2.65
N ILE A 24 14.83 -2.65 1.36
CA ILE A 24 13.84 -2.34 0.30
C ILE A 24 12.94 -3.55 0.00
N ASP A 25 13.27 -4.71 0.57
CA ASP A 25 12.47 -5.92 0.40
C ASP A 25 11.09 -5.79 1.10
N PRO A 26 9.98 -5.97 0.38
CA PRO A 26 8.64 -5.84 0.92
C PRO A 26 8.39 -6.71 2.15
N ALA A 27 8.99 -7.91 2.23
CA ALA A 27 8.82 -8.80 3.37
C ALA A 27 9.56 -8.30 4.61
N VAL A 28 10.73 -7.65 4.48
CA VAL A 28 11.37 -6.97 5.63
C VAL A 28 10.52 -5.83 6.16
N ILE A 29 9.95 -5.01 5.25
CA ILE A 29 9.07 -3.90 5.64
C ILE A 29 7.87 -4.42 6.44
N LEU A 30 7.23 -5.51 5.98
CA LEU A 30 6.12 -6.15 6.69
C LEU A 30 6.53 -6.65 8.09
N ILE A 31 7.73 -7.24 8.23
CA ILE A 31 8.24 -7.66 9.54
C ILE A 31 8.42 -6.46 10.46
N VAL A 32 9.11 -5.40 10.02
CA VAL A 32 9.38 -4.20 10.82
C VAL A 32 8.08 -3.53 11.26
N VAL A 33 7.15 -3.31 10.33
CA VAL A 33 5.84 -2.73 10.64
C VAL A 33 5.06 -3.61 11.62
N GLY A 34 5.06 -4.93 11.40
CA GLY A 34 4.38 -5.87 12.28
C GLY A 34 4.93 -5.87 13.71
N VAL A 35 6.25 -5.78 13.87
CA VAL A 35 6.90 -5.72 15.19
C VAL A 35 6.57 -4.40 15.90
N VAL A 36 6.63 -3.27 15.20
CA VAL A 36 6.25 -1.96 15.76
C VAL A 36 4.79 -1.95 16.20
N MET A 37 3.87 -2.46 15.36
CA MET A 37 2.45 -2.57 15.71
C MET A 37 2.22 -3.48 16.91
N PHE A 38 2.96 -4.59 17.02
CA PHE A 38 2.87 -5.48 18.18
C PHE A 38 3.23 -4.76 19.48
N PHE A 39 4.32 -3.99 19.51
CA PHE A 39 4.68 -3.23 20.72
C PHE A 39 3.68 -2.13 21.05
N ILE A 40 3.18 -1.40 20.05
CA ILE A 40 2.16 -0.35 20.26
C ILE A 40 0.90 -0.97 20.86
N THR A 41 0.40 -2.06 20.29
CA THR A 41 -0.81 -2.74 20.79
C THR A 41 -0.61 -3.37 22.16
N PHE A 42 0.52 -4.01 22.42
CA PHE A 42 0.85 -4.58 23.72
C PHE A 42 0.90 -3.52 24.83
N CYS A 43 1.55 -2.38 24.57
CA CYS A 43 1.57 -1.25 25.48
C CYS A 43 0.16 -0.68 25.72
N GLY A 44 -0.68 -0.61 24.69
CA GLY A 44 -2.09 -0.21 24.81
C GLY A 44 -2.90 -1.16 25.70
N CYS A 45 -2.79 -2.47 25.47
CA CYS A 45 -3.49 -3.50 26.25
C CYS A 45 -3.04 -3.48 27.73
N ILE A 46 -1.74 -3.45 28.01
CA ILE A 46 -1.23 -3.39 29.39
C ILE A 46 -1.61 -2.06 30.05
N GLY A 47 -1.50 -0.94 29.32
CA GLY A 47 -1.87 0.37 29.82
C GLY A 47 -3.33 0.44 30.28
N ALA A 48 -4.24 -0.21 29.54
CA ALA A 48 -5.63 -0.34 29.93
C ALA A 48 -5.83 -1.27 31.13
N LEU A 49 -5.25 -2.49 31.10
CA LEU A 49 -5.42 -3.49 32.16
C LEU A 49 -4.84 -3.05 33.51
N ARG A 50 -3.75 -2.28 33.51
CA ARG A 50 -3.08 -1.79 34.72
C ARG A 50 -3.53 -0.38 35.12
N GLU A 51 -4.50 0.19 34.41
CA GLU A 51 -4.96 1.59 34.57
C GLU A 51 -3.79 2.59 34.61
N ASN A 52 -2.70 2.29 33.90
CA ASN A 52 -1.48 3.09 33.96
C ASN A 52 -1.54 4.22 32.93
N ILE A 53 -1.91 5.40 33.42
CA ILE A 53 -2.07 6.63 32.61
C ILE A 53 -0.79 6.97 31.81
N ARG A 54 0.41 6.66 32.33
CA ARG A 54 1.66 6.95 31.60
C ARG A 54 1.79 6.07 30.34
N LEU A 55 1.49 4.77 30.45
CA LEU A 55 1.50 3.86 29.30
C LEU A 55 0.42 4.24 28.27
N LEU A 56 -0.78 4.61 28.74
CA LEU A 56 -1.87 5.02 27.86
C LEU A 56 -1.53 6.31 27.09
N LYS A 57 -0.83 7.26 27.73
CA LYS A 57 -0.31 8.47 27.06
C LYS A 57 0.72 8.13 26.00
N THR A 58 1.65 7.20 26.27
CA THR A 58 2.64 6.75 25.28
C THR A 58 1.96 6.10 24.08
N PHE A 59 0.98 5.21 24.32
CA PHE A 59 0.18 4.60 23.25
C PHE A 59 -0.52 5.66 22.38
N SER A 60 -1.20 6.63 23.00
CA SER A 60 -1.88 7.69 22.25
C SER A 60 -0.89 8.56 21.46
N PHE A 61 0.28 8.87 22.02
CA PHE A 61 1.31 9.63 21.33
C PHE A 61 1.85 8.86 20.11
N SER A 62 2.13 7.56 20.26
CA SER A 62 2.57 6.69 19.16
C SER A 62 1.54 6.63 18.03
N LEU A 63 0.24 6.53 18.33
CA LEU A 63 -0.81 6.54 17.31
C LEU A 63 -0.88 7.87 16.55
N THR A 64 -0.71 9.00 17.25
CA THR A 64 -0.65 10.31 16.57
C THR A 64 0.56 10.42 15.66
N LEU A 65 1.73 9.93 16.09
CA LEU A 65 2.92 9.93 15.23
C LEU A 65 2.67 9.12 13.95
N VAL A 66 2.11 7.92 14.07
CA VAL A 66 1.76 7.07 12.93
C VAL A 66 0.77 7.77 12.00
N PHE A 67 -0.26 8.42 12.54
CA PHE A 67 -1.23 9.16 11.74
C PHE A 67 -0.59 10.34 10.98
N LEU A 68 0.31 11.09 11.61
CA LEU A 68 1.04 12.18 10.96
C LEU A 68 1.96 11.66 9.85
N THR A 69 2.66 10.54 10.08
CA THR A 69 3.49 9.89 9.07
C THR A 69 2.65 9.40 7.89
N GLN A 70 1.49 8.78 8.14
CA GLN A 70 0.57 8.35 7.08
C GLN A 70 0.05 9.54 6.26
N LEU A 71 -0.32 10.64 6.92
CA LEU A 71 -0.75 11.86 6.24
C LEU A 71 0.37 12.47 5.40
N ALA A 72 1.59 12.51 5.93
CA ALA A 72 2.76 13.00 5.19
C ALA A 72 3.04 12.14 3.94
N ILE A 73 2.99 10.80 4.07
CA ILE A 73 3.15 9.88 2.93
C ILE A 73 2.04 10.10 1.89
N ALA A 74 0.79 10.26 2.31
CA ALA A 74 -0.33 10.50 1.39
C ALA A 74 -0.17 11.82 0.62
N ILE A 75 0.19 12.90 1.31
CA ILE A 75 0.45 14.21 0.70
C ILE A 75 1.64 14.14 -0.24
N LEU A 76 2.78 13.60 0.20
CA LEU A 76 3.97 13.44 -0.64
C LEU A 76 3.67 12.57 -1.86
N GLY A 77 2.92 11.48 -1.68
CA GLY A 77 2.45 10.65 -2.78
C GLY A 77 1.64 11.44 -3.79
N PHE A 78 0.70 12.27 -3.35
CA PHE A 78 -0.12 13.08 -4.25
C PHE A 78 0.69 14.13 -5.04
N PHE A 79 1.68 14.77 -4.41
CA PHE A 79 2.45 15.85 -5.05
C PHE A 79 3.67 15.38 -5.86
N TYR A 80 4.28 14.24 -5.53
CA TYR A 80 5.43 13.75 -6.26
C TYR A 80 5.02 13.02 -7.55
N SER A 81 5.24 13.66 -8.70
CA SER A 81 5.17 13.01 -10.04
C SER A 81 6.19 11.87 -10.23
N ASP A 82 7.11 11.65 -9.29
CA ASP A 82 8.10 10.56 -9.32
C ASP A 82 7.47 9.17 -9.12
N GLN A 83 6.16 9.10 -8.82
CA GLN A 83 5.40 7.83 -8.89
C GLN A 83 5.52 7.16 -10.25
N VAL A 84 5.52 7.94 -11.34
CA VAL A 84 5.68 7.40 -12.70
C VAL A 84 7.06 6.75 -12.86
N SER A 85 8.09 7.30 -12.22
CA SER A 85 9.46 6.76 -12.26
C SER A 85 9.55 5.42 -11.51
N PHE A 86 8.94 5.32 -10.33
CA PHE A 86 8.89 4.08 -9.56
C PHE A 86 8.13 2.97 -10.31
N VAL A 87 6.95 3.28 -10.82
CA VAL A 87 6.13 2.29 -11.54
C VAL A 87 6.77 1.91 -12.87
N LYS A 88 7.39 2.87 -13.57
CA LYS A 88 8.19 2.57 -14.76
C LYS A 88 9.32 1.60 -14.43
N LYS A 89 10.05 1.83 -13.32
CA LYS A 89 11.10 0.92 -12.86
C LYS A 89 10.54 -0.47 -12.53
N ALA A 90 9.35 -0.53 -11.92
CA ALA A 90 8.66 -1.79 -11.65
C ALA A 90 8.29 -2.56 -12.93
N ILE A 91 7.80 -1.86 -13.96
CA ILE A 91 7.47 -2.48 -15.26
C ILE A 91 8.74 -2.95 -15.98
N VAL A 92 9.82 -2.15 -15.95
CA VAL A 92 11.12 -2.50 -16.57
C VAL A 92 11.72 -3.76 -15.96
N HIS A 93 11.61 -3.92 -14.63
CA HIS A 93 12.14 -5.07 -13.89
C HIS A 93 11.09 -6.15 -13.59
N TYR A 94 9.95 -6.15 -14.29
CA TYR A 94 8.83 -7.04 -13.99
C TYR A 94 9.20 -8.54 -14.01
N ARG A 95 10.16 -8.95 -14.85
CA ARG A 95 10.64 -10.34 -14.95
C ARG A 95 11.86 -10.64 -14.07
N ASP A 96 12.46 -9.63 -13.45
CA ASP A 96 13.71 -9.78 -12.71
C ASP A 96 13.47 -10.23 -11.26
N ASP A 97 12.28 -9.95 -10.71
CA ASP A 97 11.87 -10.33 -9.35
C ASP A 97 10.46 -10.96 -9.37
N LEU A 98 10.36 -12.19 -8.88
CA LEU A 98 9.11 -12.95 -8.81
C LEU A 98 8.10 -12.31 -7.85
N ASP A 99 8.55 -11.67 -6.78
CA ASP A 99 7.68 -10.98 -5.82
C ASP A 99 7.04 -9.75 -6.47
N LEU A 100 7.85 -8.99 -7.21
CA LEU A 100 7.39 -7.84 -7.98
C LEU A 100 6.41 -8.29 -9.08
N GLN A 101 6.72 -9.39 -9.77
CA GLN A 101 5.83 -9.99 -10.76
C GLN A 101 4.47 -10.35 -10.15
N ASN A 102 4.47 -11.10 -9.05
CA ASN A 102 3.24 -11.54 -8.37
C ASN A 102 2.42 -10.35 -7.85
N LEU A 103 3.07 -9.33 -7.29
CA LEU A 103 2.39 -8.12 -6.82
C LEU A 103 1.74 -7.35 -7.97
N MET A 104 2.46 -7.15 -9.07
CA MET A 104 1.94 -6.47 -10.26
C MET A 104 0.77 -7.25 -10.86
N ASP A 105 0.90 -8.58 -10.97
CA ASP A 105 -0.15 -9.46 -11.46
C ASP A 105 -1.40 -9.40 -10.57
N TYR A 106 -1.23 -9.39 -9.25
CA TYR A 106 -2.32 -9.28 -8.29
C TYR A 106 -3.05 -7.94 -8.44
N ILE A 107 -2.31 -6.82 -8.49
CA ILE A 107 -2.88 -5.49 -8.66
C ILE A 107 -3.70 -5.41 -9.96
N GLN A 108 -3.17 -5.92 -11.07
CA GLN A 108 -3.85 -5.86 -12.36
C GLN A 108 -5.14 -6.68 -12.39
N LYS A 109 -5.13 -7.88 -11.80
CA LYS A 109 -6.31 -8.75 -11.69
C LYS A 109 -7.37 -8.14 -10.76
N GLU A 110 -6.95 -7.66 -9.59
CA GLU A 110 -7.84 -7.14 -8.56
C GLU A 110 -8.51 -5.83 -9.00
N PHE A 111 -7.71 -4.88 -9.50
CA PHE A 111 -8.20 -3.59 -9.96
C PHE A 111 -8.69 -3.60 -11.42
N LYS A 112 -8.59 -4.76 -12.10
CA LYS A 112 -9.02 -4.99 -13.49
C LYS A 112 -8.45 -3.90 -14.42
N CYS A 113 -7.14 -3.77 -14.45
CA CYS A 113 -6.40 -2.74 -15.18
C CYS A 113 -5.15 -3.33 -15.84
N CYS A 114 -4.54 -2.59 -16.76
CA CYS A 114 -3.30 -3.01 -17.43
C CYS A 114 -2.35 -1.83 -17.63
N GLY A 115 -1.10 -2.00 -17.21
CA GLY A 115 -0.11 -0.92 -17.19
C GLY A 115 -0.39 0.15 -16.12
N TRP A 116 0.31 1.28 -16.19
CA TRP A 116 0.14 2.37 -15.22
C TRP A 116 -0.92 3.37 -15.68
N ASN A 117 -0.67 4.00 -16.82
CA ASN A 117 -1.57 4.91 -17.51
C ASN A 117 -2.32 4.19 -18.64
N ASN A 118 -1.63 3.28 -19.33
CA ASN A 118 -2.20 2.56 -20.48
C ASN A 118 -1.57 1.17 -20.65
N TYR A 119 -2.26 0.25 -21.33
CA TYR A 119 -1.74 -1.09 -21.61
C TYR A 119 -0.45 -1.07 -22.47
N THR A 120 -0.20 0.01 -23.21
CA THR A 120 1.04 0.20 -23.99
C THR A 120 2.28 0.50 -23.13
N ASP A 121 2.12 0.81 -21.84
CA ASP A 121 3.24 1.04 -20.92
C ASP A 121 4.15 -0.20 -20.79
N TRP A 122 3.60 -1.38 -21.09
CA TRP A 122 4.36 -2.63 -21.17
C TRP A 122 5.47 -2.60 -22.22
N SER A 123 5.46 -1.67 -23.18
CA SER A 123 6.58 -1.42 -24.08
C SER A 123 7.87 -0.99 -23.37
N TRP A 124 7.82 -0.53 -22.10
CA TRP A 124 9.02 -0.23 -21.32
C TRP A 124 9.80 -1.47 -20.90
N ASN A 125 9.14 -2.63 -20.82
CA ASN A 125 9.79 -3.88 -20.47
C ASN A 125 10.49 -4.52 -21.68
N LEU A 126 11.70 -5.05 -21.48
CA LEU A 126 12.51 -5.64 -22.54
C LEU A 126 11.77 -6.78 -23.29
N TYR A 127 11.01 -7.61 -22.57
CA TYR A 127 10.34 -8.77 -23.15
C TYR A 127 9.07 -8.42 -23.94
N PHE A 128 8.39 -7.33 -23.59
CA PHE A 128 7.12 -6.92 -24.18
C PHE A 128 7.27 -5.80 -25.22
N ASN A 129 8.44 -5.16 -25.29
CA ASN A 129 8.72 -4.05 -26.18
C ASN A 129 8.43 -4.39 -27.65
N CYS A 130 7.70 -3.51 -28.34
CA CYS A 130 7.25 -3.70 -29.72
C CYS A 130 8.29 -3.53 -30.84
N THR A 131 9.56 -3.24 -30.51
CA THR A 131 10.59 -3.01 -31.52
C THR A 131 10.80 -4.24 -32.40
N HIS A 132 10.91 -4.05 -33.72
CA HIS A 132 11.06 -5.14 -34.70
C HIS A 132 12.23 -6.08 -34.39
N ASN A 133 13.32 -5.57 -33.81
CA ASN A 133 14.51 -6.33 -33.45
C ASN A 133 14.39 -7.10 -32.13
N ASN A 134 13.27 -7.01 -31.42
CA ASN A 134 13.06 -7.75 -30.18
C ASN A 134 12.84 -9.25 -30.50
N PRO A 135 13.72 -10.17 -30.03
CA PRO A 135 13.58 -11.60 -30.28
C PRO A 135 12.56 -12.29 -29.36
N SER A 136 12.03 -11.59 -28.36
CA SER A 136 11.09 -12.13 -27.39
C SER A 136 9.82 -12.67 -28.05
N SER A 137 9.40 -13.87 -27.64
CA SER A 137 8.09 -14.42 -28.02
C SER A 137 6.92 -13.63 -27.45
N GLU A 138 7.15 -12.77 -26.45
CA GLU A 138 6.11 -11.91 -25.86
C GLU A 138 6.13 -10.48 -26.45
N ARG A 139 6.84 -10.27 -27.56
CA ARG A 139 6.91 -8.97 -28.25
C ARG A 139 5.51 -8.43 -28.54
N CYS A 140 5.30 -7.13 -28.31
CA CYS A 140 4.00 -6.47 -28.47
C CYS A 140 2.85 -7.07 -27.66
N SER A 141 3.17 -7.79 -26.58
CA SER A 141 2.18 -8.44 -25.75
C SER A 141 2.05 -7.75 -24.39
N VAL A 142 0.97 -8.03 -23.68
CA VAL A 142 0.82 -7.68 -22.26
C VAL A 142 0.80 -8.96 -21.43
N PRO A 143 1.13 -8.92 -20.12
CA PRO A 143 1.08 -10.12 -19.31
C PRO A 143 -0.35 -10.64 -19.13
N TYR A 144 -0.46 -11.92 -18.81
CA TYR A 144 -1.74 -12.61 -18.65
C TYR A 144 -2.61 -12.04 -17.52
N SER A 145 -2.03 -11.33 -16.56
CA SER A 145 -2.76 -10.61 -15.50
C SER A 145 -3.68 -9.52 -16.03
N CYS A 146 -3.42 -9.01 -17.23
CA CYS A 146 -4.29 -8.05 -17.91
C CYS A 146 -5.51 -8.69 -18.59
N CYS A 147 -5.55 -10.03 -18.71
CA CYS A 147 -6.59 -10.74 -19.44
C CYS A 147 -7.96 -10.63 -18.78
N THR A 148 -8.99 -10.47 -19.61
CA THR A 148 -10.39 -10.61 -19.17
C THR A 148 -10.81 -12.09 -19.21
N PRO A 149 -11.64 -12.55 -18.27
CA PRO A 149 -12.26 -13.86 -18.36
C PRO A 149 -13.30 -13.88 -19.50
N VAL A 150 -13.27 -14.91 -20.33
CA VAL A 150 -14.23 -15.09 -21.43
C VAL A 150 -15.56 -15.60 -20.86
N PRO A 151 -16.72 -15.01 -21.22
CA PRO A 151 -18.01 -15.47 -20.73
C PRO A 151 -18.28 -16.93 -21.11
N GLY A 152 -18.54 -17.78 -20.12
CA GLY A 152 -18.82 -19.21 -20.34
C GLY A 152 -17.61 -20.13 -20.27
N GLU A 153 -16.41 -19.59 -20.11
CA GLU A 153 -15.19 -20.37 -19.89
C GLU A 153 -14.69 -20.18 -18.44
N ALA A 154 -14.38 -21.28 -17.76
CA ALA A 154 -13.82 -21.24 -16.40
C ALA A 154 -12.31 -20.95 -16.40
N VAL A 155 -11.64 -21.04 -17.55
CA VAL A 155 -10.18 -20.93 -17.69
C VAL A 155 -9.85 -19.65 -18.45
N ILE A 156 -8.98 -18.82 -17.88
CA ILE A 156 -8.48 -17.61 -18.53
C ILE A 156 -7.46 -18.02 -19.59
N ASN A 157 -7.62 -17.53 -20.83
CA ASN A 157 -6.63 -17.69 -21.87
C ASN A 157 -5.35 -16.91 -21.53
N THR A 158 -4.30 -17.61 -21.12
CA THR A 158 -3.02 -16.99 -20.73
C THR A 158 -2.28 -16.35 -21.91
N MET A 159 -2.68 -16.64 -23.15
CA MET A 159 -2.15 -16.02 -24.37
C MET A 159 -2.99 -14.84 -24.87
N CYS A 160 -4.00 -14.39 -24.13
CA CYS A 160 -4.90 -13.32 -24.58
C CYS A 160 -4.17 -12.01 -24.94
N GLY A 161 -3.03 -11.75 -24.27
CA GLY A 161 -2.26 -10.52 -24.38
C GLY A 161 -1.38 -10.46 -25.62
N PHE A 162 -1.29 -11.53 -26.41
CA PHE A 162 -0.36 -11.62 -27.53
C PHE A 162 -0.71 -10.64 -28.65
N GLY A 163 0.23 -9.76 -29.02
CA GLY A 163 0.05 -8.76 -30.07
C GLY A 163 -1.00 -7.67 -29.76
N VAL A 164 -1.50 -7.59 -28.54
CA VAL A 164 -2.56 -6.63 -28.18
C VAL A 164 -2.05 -5.19 -28.20
N GLN A 165 -0.74 -4.95 -28.00
CA GLN A 165 -0.17 -3.61 -28.07
C GLN A 165 -0.27 -2.96 -29.46
N THR A 166 -0.47 -3.74 -30.52
CA THR A 166 -0.66 -3.22 -31.89
C THR A 166 -2.13 -3.01 -32.26
N GLN A 167 -3.06 -3.39 -31.39
CA GLN A 167 -4.50 -3.27 -31.63
C GLN A 167 -5.02 -1.91 -31.18
N ASN A 168 -6.21 -1.55 -31.67
CA ASN A 168 -6.91 -0.36 -31.18
C ASN A 168 -7.55 -0.63 -29.81
N PHE A 169 -7.79 0.43 -29.04
CA PHE A 169 -8.40 0.32 -27.70
C PHE A 169 -9.70 -0.51 -27.67
N LEU A 170 -10.57 -0.36 -28.67
CA LEU A 170 -11.83 -1.11 -28.77
C LEU A 170 -11.64 -2.61 -28.99
N GLU A 171 -10.57 -2.99 -29.67
CA GLU A 171 -10.25 -4.39 -29.95
C GLU A 171 -9.52 -5.02 -28.76
N ALA A 172 -8.57 -4.29 -28.17
CA ALA A 172 -7.91 -4.67 -26.92
C ALA A 172 -8.91 -4.88 -25.77
N ASN A 173 -9.96 -4.04 -25.65
CA ASN A 173 -10.98 -4.17 -24.61
C ASN A 173 -11.80 -5.47 -24.68
N LYS A 174 -11.74 -6.21 -25.80
CA LYS A 174 -12.41 -7.52 -25.91
C LYS A 174 -11.64 -8.63 -25.20
N SER A 175 -10.31 -8.52 -25.10
CA SER A 175 -9.42 -9.57 -24.58
C SER A 175 -8.70 -9.20 -23.30
N ILE A 176 -8.55 -7.90 -23.01
CA ILE A 176 -7.83 -7.40 -21.83
C ILE A 176 -8.60 -6.26 -21.14
N TYR A 177 -8.10 -5.83 -19.98
CA TYR A 177 -8.48 -4.59 -19.32
C TYR A 177 -7.54 -3.44 -19.75
N PRO A 178 -7.80 -2.70 -20.85
CA PRO A 178 -6.83 -1.75 -21.43
C PRO A 178 -6.62 -0.47 -20.60
N VAL A 179 -7.48 -0.22 -19.62
CA VAL A 179 -7.42 0.98 -18.78
C VAL A 179 -6.23 0.89 -17.80
N GLY A 180 -5.46 1.97 -17.67
CA GLY A 180 -4.35 2.05 -16.72
C GLY A 180 -4.78 1.91 -15.25
N CYS A 181 -3.90 1.33 -14.43
CA CYS A 181 -4.15 1.14 -13.01
C CYS A 181 -4.21 2.45 -12.21
N ALA A 182 -3.56 3.53 -12.66
CA ALA A 182 -3.64 4.84 -12.02
C ALA A 182 -5.08 5.39 -12.04
N ASP A 183 -5.76 5.32 -13.20
CA ASP A 183 -7.15 5.75 -13.34
C ASP A 183 -8.09 4.89 -12.49
N ARG A 184 -7.89 3.56 -12.48
CA ARG A 184 -8.67 2.67 -11.61
C ARG A 184 -8.46 2.94 -10.13
N ALA A 185 -7.23 3.26 -9.70
CA ALA A 185 -6.94 3.63 -8.32
C ALA A 185 -7.67 4.91 -7.92
N VAL A 186 -7.66 5.95 -8.78
CA VAL A 186 -8.38 7.20 -8.53
C VAL A 186 -9.89 6.94 -8.41
N ARG A 187 -10.49 6.21 -9.36
CA ARG A 187 -11.92 5.87 -9.31
C ARG A 187 -12.29 5.02 -8.10
N TRP A 188 -11.39 4.13 -7.67
CA TRP A 188 -11.59 3.35 -6.45
C TRP A 188 -11.64 4.28 -5.23
N ILE A 189 -10.72 5.25 -5.13
CA ILE A 189 -10.70 6.24 -4.04
C ILE A 189 -11.98 7.09 -4.05
N GLU A 190 -12.41 7.57 -5.21
CA GLU A 190 -13.63 8.38 -5.34
C GLU A 190 -14.88 7.61 -4.92
N SER A 191 -15.01 6.35 -5.36
CA SER A 191 -16.15 5.49 -5.01
C SER A 191 -16.16 5.08 -3.54
N HIS A 192 -15.00 4.99 -2.90
CA HIS A 192 -14.86 4.59 -1.49
C HIS A 192 -14.51 5.76 -0.58
N LEU A 193 -14.69 7.01 -1.03
CA LEU A 193 -14.28 8.21 -0.30
C LEU A 193 -14.93 8.28 1.09
N LEU A 194 -16.20 7.89 1.21
CA LEU A 194 -16.91 7.83 2.49
C LEU A 194 -16.29 6.81 3.45
N LEU A 195 -15.87 5.65 2.95
CA LEU A 195 -15.26 4.60 3.77
C LEU A 195 -13.87 5.03 4.23
N VAL A 196 -13.05 5.57 3.33
CA VAL A 196 -11.74 6.12 3.65
C VAL A 196 -11.86 7.28 4.64
N GLY A 197 -12.83 8.17 4.42
CA GLY A 197 -13.14 9.27 5.33
C GLY A 197 -13.58 8.78 6.71
N ALA A 198 -14.45 7.77 6.78
CA ALA A 198 -14.89 7.18 8.05
C ALA A 198 -13.73 6.51 8.82
N LEU A 199 -12.83 5.79 8.13
CA LEU A 199 -11.64 5.22 8.75
C LEU A 199 -10.70 6.32 9.29
N ALA A 200 -10.47 7.37 8.50
CA ALA A 200 -9.64 8.50 8.92
C ALA A 200 -10.25 9.23 10.13
N LEU A 201 -11.56 9.49 10.13
CA LEU A 201 -12.27 10.09 11.26
C LEU A 201 -12.25 9.17 12.49
N GLY A 202 -12.46 7.86 12.30
CA GLY A 202 -12.39 6.87 13.37
C GLY A 202 -11.02 6.79 14.04
N LEU A 203 -9.95 7.03 13.29
CA LEU A 203 -8.60 7.15 13.85
C LEU A 203 -8.34 8.51 14.51
N ALA A 204 -8.89 9.60 13.95
CA ALA A 204 -8.63 10.96 14.43
C ALA A 204 -9.41 11.30 15.71
N LEU A 205 -10.69 10.90 15.84
CA LEU A 205 -11.55 11.27 16.96
C LEU A 205 -11.03 10.79 18.33
N PRO A 206 -10.58 9.53 18.50
CA PRO A 206 -9.98 9.07 19.76
C PRO A 206 -8.71 9.85 20.13
N GLN A 207 -7.91 10.26 19.13
CA GLN A 207 -6.68 11.00 19.37
C GLN A 207 -6.95 12.44 19.83
N VAL A 208 -7.96 13.09 19.22
CA VAL A 208 -8.37 14.45 19.58
C VAL A 208 -9.03 14.46 20.96
N SER A 209 -9.95 13.53 21.23
CA SER A 209 -10.60 13.40 22.53
C SER A 209 -9.60 13.12 23.66
N HIS A 210 -8.64 12.21 23.46
CA HIS A 210 -7.58 11.95 24.43
C HIS A 210 -6.75 13.21 24.72
N ARG A 211 -6.39 13.98 23.68
CA ARG A 211 -5.62 15.22 23.81
C ARG A 211 -6.41 16.30 24.57
N LEU A 212 -7.70 16.45 24.29
CA LEU A 212 -8.61 17.35 25.02
C LEU A 212 -8.75 16.94 26.49
N MET A 213 -8.99 15.65 26.77
CA MET A 213 -9.11 15.14 28.14
C MET A 213 -7.80 15.32 28.93
N CYS A 214 -6.64 15.07 28.31
CA CYS A 214 -5.36 15.30 28.95
C CYS A 214 -5.09 16.79 29.22
N ASN A 215 -5.50 17.69 28.32
CA ASN A 215 -5.30 19.12 28.51
C ASN A 215 -6.24 19.66 29.60
N ARG A 216 -7.48 19.17 29.66
CA ARG A 216 -8.46 19.50 30.70
C ARG A 216 -8.00 18.98 32.07
N GLY A 217 -7.45 17.77 32.15
CA GLY A 217 -6.86 17.22 33.37
C GLY A 217 -5.63 17.98 33.85
N ARG A 218 -4.74 18.41 32.93
CA ARG A 218 -3.59 19.26 33.27
C ARG A 218 -4.03 20.64 33.77
N SER A 219 -5.04 21.24 33.14
CA SER A 219 -5.60 22.53 33.57
C SER A 219 -6.28 22.43 34.94
N LEU A 220 -6.95 21.31 35.24
CA LEU A 220 -7.56 21.07 36.55
C LEU A 220 -6.49 20.89 37.65
N HIS A 221 -5.42 20.13 37.36
CA HIS A 221 -4.31 19.94 38.30
C HIS A 221 -3.61 21.27 38.62
N VAL A 222 -3.33 22.09 37.59
CA VAL A 222 -2.74 23.43 37.77
C VAL A 222 -3.68 24.37 38.54
N MET A 223 -5.00 24.29 38.31
CA MET A 223 -5.97 25.04 39.10
C MET A 223 -5.99 24.59 40.56
N LEU A 224 -5.99 23.28 40.84
CA LEU A 224 -5.97 22.75 42.21
C LEU A 224 -4.68 23.11 42.94
N ASP A 225 -3.52 23.06 42.27
CA ASP A 225 -2.24 23.51 42.83
C ASP A 225 -2.26 25.02 43.15
N ASN A 226 -2.89 25.83 42.29
CA ASN A 226 -3.03 27.27 42.51
C ASN A 226 -4.05 27.64 43.60
N VAL A 227 -5.07 26.80 43.82
CA VAL A 227 -6.04 26.96 44.92
C VAL A 227 -5.39 26.51 46.24
N SER A 228 -4.66 25.39 46.24
CA SER A 228 -3.90 24.92 47.40
C SER A 228 -2.85 25.94 47.87
N LYS A 229 -2.13 26.59 46.94
CA LYS A 229 -1.21 27.70 47.26
C LYS A 229 -1.89 28.97 47.79
N ARG A 230 -3.17 29.19 47.48
CA ARG A 230 -3.93 30.36 47.96
C ARG A 230 -4.63 30.15 49.30
N GLY A 231 -4.95 28.91 49.66
CA GLY A 231 -5.57 28.57 50.96
C GLY A 231 -4.58 28.29 52.10
N GLY A 232 -3.28 28.49 51.88
CA GLY A 232 -2.20 28.26 52.86
C GLY A 232 -1.60 29.54 53.45
N TYR A 233 -2.37 30.62 53.52
CA TYR A 233 -2.05 31.87 54.25
C TYR A 233 -3.17 32.19 55.25
#